data_AF-D9SLL1-F1
#
_entry.id   AF-D9SLL1-F1
#
_cell.length_a   1.000
_cell.length_b   1.000
_cell.length_c   1.000
_cell.angle_alpha   90.00
_cell.angle_beta   90.00
_cell.angle_gamma   90.00
#
_symmetry.space_group_name_H-M   'P 1'
#
loop_
_entity.id
_entity.type
_entity.pdbx_description
1 polymer ?
#
loop_
_entity_poly.entity_id
_entity_poly.type
_entity_poly.pdbx_seq_one_letter_code
_entity_poly.pdbx_strand_id
1 'polypeptide(L)'
;MAVSGWQVNLSGQKIPIYKMNDNGSCSSTKIGNITKNECFVEGTVPGTGWEGVDAPAVILDANHNMVMGVFPEEYWGCEFGDFADYASNGTSWVAVSTRKRKVQYATRAYYADGSKCCDLPAGSYVWLTANCTRGQSNKNYCAVEKVQTAAGKTYTFSGCGFIDLTYGGRWVNVGSILLRKA
;
A
#
# COMPACT_ATOMS: atom_id res chain seq x y z
N MET A 1 18.16 0.15 -7.25
CA MET A 1 16.76 0.01 -7.73
C MET A 1 15.90 -0.35 -6.53
N ALA A 2 14.86 0.45 -6.24
CA ALA A 2 13.65 0.08 -5.50
C ALA A 2 12.70 1.28 -5.64
N VAL A 3 11.79 1.20 -6.60
CA VAL A 3 10.80 2.26 -6.90
C VAL A 3 9.52 1.83 -6.18
N SER A 4 9.47 2.07 -4.87
CA SER A 4 8.64 1.29 -3.95
C SER A 4 7.13 1.54 -4.09
N GLY A 5 6.50 0.68 -4.88
CA GLY A 5 5.07 0.49 -4.94
C GLY A 5 4.51 -0.21 -3.70
N TRP A 6 3.19 -0.20 -3.58
CA TRP A 6 2.51 -1.06 -2.62
C TRP A 6 2.72 -2.54 -3.00
N GLN A 7 3.00 -3.37 -2.00
CA GLN A 7 3.16 -4.82 -2.13
C GLN A 7 2.19 -5.56 -1.21
N VAL A 8 2.03 -6.85 -1.49
CA VAL A 8 1.24 -7.80 -0.71
C VAL A 8 2.13 -8.98 -0.30
N ASN A 9 2.12 -9.34 0.98
CA ASN A 9 2.77 -10.57 1.43
C ASN A 9 1.92 -11.82 1.12
N LEU A 10 2.35 -12.61 0.14
CA LEU A 10 1.68 -13.84 -0.28
C LEU A 10 2.32 -15.10 0.32
N SER A 11 3.56 -15.00 0.79
CA SER A 11 4.42 -16.08 1.28
C SER A 11 3.88 -16.91 2.46
N GLY A 12 2.79 -16.48 3.08
CA GLY A 12 2.24 -17.10 4.30
C GLY A 12 3.07 -16.87 5.56
N GLN A 13 4.27 -16.31 5.43
CA GLN A 13 5.15 -16.02 6.55
C GLN A 13 4.70 -14.76 7.29
N LYS A 14 5.02 -14.71 8.59
CA LYS A 14 4.88 -13.51 9.42
C LYS A 14 6.25 -12.86 9.53
N ILE A 15 6.45 -11.78 8.76
CA ILE A 15 7.74 -11.12 8.61
C ILE A 15 7.89 -10.07 9.71
N PRO A 16 8.83 -10.19 10.65
CA PRO A 16 9.04 -9.20 11.69
C PRO A 16 9.68 -7.94 11.12
N ILE A 17 9.19 -6.77 11.53
CA ILE A 17 9.77 -5.46 11.19
C ILE A 17 10.40 -4.85 12.43
N TYR A 18 11.65 -4.42 12.31
CA TYR A 18 12.44 -3.82 13.39
C TYR A 18 12.71 -2.34 13.13
N LYS A 19 12.98 -1.57 14.20
CA LYS A 19 13.66 -0.28 14.03
C LYS A 19 15.02 -0.53 13.39
N MET A 20 15.43 0.38 12.51
CA MET A 20 16.75 0.33 11.88
C MET A 20 17.83 0.96 12.78
N ASN A 21 19.02 0.37 12.79
CA ASN A 21 20.24 1.03 13.24
C ASN A 21 20.75 1.99 12.13
N ASP A 22 21.78 2.78 12.42
CA ASP A 22 22.31 3.78 11.47
C ASP A 22 22.82 3.18 10.16
N ASN A 23 23.27 1.92 10.16
CA ASN A 23 23.70 1.19 8.96
C ASN A 23 22.54 0.47 8.22
N GLY A 24 21.29 0.72 8.60
CA GLY A 24 20.12 0.07 8.00
C GLY A 24 19.93 -1.40 8.39
N SER A 25 20.63 -1.90 9.42
CA SER A 25 20.38 -3.24 9.99
C SER A 25 19.25 -3.25 11.02
N CYS A 26 18.67 -4.42 11.28
CA CYS A 26 17.69 -4.65 12.32
C CYS A 26 18.30 -4.35 13.70
N SER A 27 17.63 -3.50 14.47
CA SER A 27 17.88 -3.36 15.90
C SER A 27 17.22 -4.48 16.70
N SER A 28 17.42 -4.48 18.02
CA SER A 28 16.70 -5.35 18.96
C SER A 28 15.23 -4.94 19.17
N THR A 29 14.79 -3.79 18.64
CA THR A 29 13.43 -3.28 18.87
C THR A 29 12.51 -3.61 17.71
N LYS A 30 11.60 -4.57 17.92
CA LYS A 30 10.53 -4.89 16.96
C LYS A 30 9.44 -3.81 16.99
N ILE A 31 9.01 -3.34 15.81
CA ILE A 31 7.95 -2.33 15.65
C ILE A 31 6.65 -2.89 15.05
N GLY A 32 6.70 -4.08 14.44
CA GLY A 32 5.52 -4.70 13.89
C GLY A 32 5.81 -6.01 13.18
N ASN A 33 4.84 -6.49 12.41
CA ASN A 33 5.02 -7.61 11.50
C ASN A 33 4.21 -7.33 10.22
N ILE A 34 4.69 -7.81 9.08
CA ILE A 34 3.89 -8.01 7.88
C ILE A 34 3.33 -9.43 7.94
N THR A 35 2.02 -9.55 8.09
CA THR A 35 1.32 -10.84 8.13
C THR A 35 0.92 -11.31 6.74
N LYS A 36 0.51 -12.58 6.61
CA LYS A 36 -0.04 -13.11 5.36
C LYS A 36 -1.20 -12.23 4.86
N ASN A 37 -1.21 -11.93 3.57
CA ASN A 37 -2.19 -11.08 2.90
C ASN A 37 -2.18 -9.61 3.35
N GLU A 38 -1.19 -9.17 4.15
CA GLU A 38 -1.06 -7.77 4.54
C GLU A 38 -0.35 -6.99 3.43
N CYS A 39 -0.87 -5.79 3.16
CA CYS A 39 -0.19 -4.86 2.28
C CYS A 39 0.90 -4.12 3.05
N PHE A 40 1.94 -3.70 2.34
CA PHE A 40 3.03 -2.88 2.87
C PHE A 40 3.69 -2.14 1.71
N VAL A 41 4.68 -1.31 2.00
CA VAL A 41 5.54 -0.74 0.96
C VAL A 41 6.95 -1.28 1.18
N GLU A 42 7.43 -2.11 0.25
CA GLU A 42 8.83 -2.52 0.23
C GLU A 42 9.65 -1.36 -0.33
N GLY A 43 10.61 -0.85 0.44
CA GLY A 43 11.46 0.26 0.02
C GLY A 43 11.46 1.43 1.00
N THR A 44 11.99 2.55 0.51
CA THR A 44 12.28 3.76 1.29
C THR A 44 11.34 4.90 0.90
N VAL A 45 11.79 6.15 1.09
CA VAL A 45 11.12 7.32 0.55
C VAL A 45 11.16 7.25 -0.99
N PRO A 46 10.05 7.53 -1.70
CA PRO A 46 10.07 7.55 -3.16
C PRO A 46 11.20 8.42 -3.69
N GLY A 47 12.00 7.87 -4.63
CA GLY A 47 13.12 8.58 -5.25
C GLY A 47 14.45 8.48 -4.49
N THR A 48 14.51 7.79 -3.34
CA THR A 48 15.78 7.55 -2.62
C THR A 48 16.29 6.13 -2.85
N GLY A 49 17.59 5.98 -3.14
CA GLY A 49 18.24 4.67 -3.11
C GLY A 49 18.25 4.07 -1.70
N TRP A 50 18.39 2.76 -1.59
CA TRP A 50 18.64 2.07 -0.33
C TRP A 50 20.01 1.43 -0.36
N GLU A 51 20.81 1.69 0.68
CA GLU A 51 22.17 1.15 0.86
C GLU A 51 22.35 0.53 2.26
N GLY A 52 21.24 0.20 2.93
CA GLY A 52 21.26 -0.44 4.25
C GLY A 52 21.46 -1.96 4.17
N VAL A 53 21.90 -2.54 5.30
CA VAL A 53 22.16 -3.99 5.41
C VAL A 53 20.91 -4.83 5.20
N ASP A 54 19.79 -4.44 5.82
CA ASP A 54 18.53 -5.20 5.76
C ASP A 54 17.51 -4.53 4.82
N ALA A 55 16.44 -5.23 4.45
CA ALA A 55 15.47 -4.70 3.49
C ALA A 55 14.51 -3.71 4.16
N PRO A 56 14.31 -2.51 3.58
CA PRO A 56 13.44 -1.50 4.15
C PRO A 56 11.97 -1.82 3.85
N ALA A 57 11.12 -1.63 4.85
CA ALA A 57 9.67 -1.72 4.70
C ALA A 57 8.97 -0.57 5.42
N VAL A 58 7.87 -0.10 4.84
CA VAL A 58 6.94 0.79 5.51
C VAL A 58 5.64 0.04 5.77
N ILE A 59 5.27 -0.04 7.04
CA ILE A 59 4.06 -0.71 7.53
C ILE A 59 3.18 0.26 8.30
N LEU A 60 1.90 -0.10 8.46
CA LEU A 60 1.01 0.63 9.36
C LEU A 60 1.17 0.08 10.78
N ASP A 61 1.48 0.96 11.72
CA ASP A 61 1.54 0.62 13.15
C ASP A 61 0.14 0.50 13.78
N ALA A 62 0.10 0.16 15.08
CA ALA A 62 -1.14 0.05 15.84
C ALA A 62 -1.89 1.38 16.01
N ASN A 63 -1.22 2.52 15.80
CA ASN A 63 -1.79 3.86 15.89
C ASN A 63 -2.21 4.41 14.50
N HIS A 64 -2.22 3.55 13.48
CA HIS A 64 -2.57 3.89 12.10
C HIS A 64 -1.62 4.88 11.44
N ASN A 65 -0.34 4.84 11.83
CA ASN A 65 0.72 5.62 11.21
C ASN A 65 1.60 4.72 10.34
N MET A 66 1.96 5.22 9.15
CA MET A 66 2.95 4.56 8.31
C MET A 66 4.35 4.79 8.88
N VAL A 67 4.93 3.72 9.41
CA VAL A 67 6.26 3.70 10.04
C VAL A 67 7.24 2.91 9.18
N MET A 68 8.45 3.43 9.07
CA MET A 68 9.54 2.76 8.37
C MET A 68 10.32 1.90 9.35
N GLY A 69 10.70 0.70 8.91
CA GLY A 69 11.64 -0.18 9.57
C GLY A 69 12.36 -1.04 8.55
N VAL A 70 12.98 -2.12 9.04
CA VAL A 70 13.71 -3.08 8.20
C VAL A 70 13.37 -4.51 8.60
N PHE A 71 13.55 -5.45 7.67
CA PHE A 71 13.43 -6.88 7.89
C PHE A 71 14.66 -7.63 7.37
N PRO A 72 15.09 -8.70 8.06
CA PRO A 72 16.37 -9.33 7.80
C PRO A 72 16.40 -10.12 6.48
N GLU A 73 17.61 -10.38 5.99
CA GLU A 73 17.90 -11.10 4.73
C GLU A 73 17.14 -12.42 4.57
N GLU A 74 16.88 -13.14 5.66
CA GLU A 74 16.14 -14.41 5.64
C GLU A 74 14.73 -14.28 5.02
N TYR A 75 14.15 -13.07 4.95
CA TYR A 75 12.84 -12.83 4.32
C TYR A 75 12.91 -12.20 2.92
N TRP A 76 14.09 -11.94 2.35
CA TRP A 76 14.23 -11.34 1.01
C TRP A 76 13.66 -12.24 -0.10
N GLY A 77 13.59 -13.55 0.14
CA GLY A 77 12.98 -14.53 -0.78
C GLY A 77 11.50 -14.79 -0.55
N CYS A 78 10.82 -14.00 0.31
CA CYS A 78 9.39 -14.14 0.49
C CYS A 78 8.64 -13.81 -0.81
N GLU A 79 7.58 -14.58 -1.08
CA GLU A 79 6.67 -14.28 -2.18
C GLU A 79 5.90 -12.98 -1.89
N PHE A 80 6.32 -11.90 -2.55
CA PHE A 80 5.64 -10.62 -2.58
C PHE A 80 4.96 -10.39 -3.93
N GLY A 81 3.71 -9.95 -3.90
CA GLY A 81 2.95 -9.56 -5.09
C GLY A 81 2.86 -8.04 -5.23
N ASP A 82 2.95 -7.54 -6.47
CA ASP A 82 2.62 -6.13 -6.74
C ASP A 82 1.13 -5.89 -6.45
N PHE A 83 0.81 -4.92 -5.61
CA PHE A 83 -0.57 -4.59 -5.27
C PHE A 83 -1.46 -4.33 -6.50
N ALA A 84 -0.89 -3.81 -7.60
CA ALA A 84 -1.60 -3.56 -8.85
C ALA A 84 -2.12 -4.84 -9.52
N ASP A 85 -1.47 -5.98 -9.28
CA ASP A 85 -1.73 -7.26 -9.95
C ASP A 85 -2.66 -8.17 -9.16
N TYR A 86 -2.99 -7.81 -7.92
CA TYR A 86 -3.86 -8.60 -7.06
C TYR A 86 -5.08 -7.82 -6.59
N ALA A 87 -6.20 -8.52 -6.40
CA ALA A 87 -7.39 -8.01 -5.73
C ALA A 87 -7.74 -8.90 -4.54
N SER A 88 -8.12 -8.29 -3.42
CA SER A 88 -8.59 -9.06 -2.27
C SER A 88 -10.04 -9.50 -2.48
N ASN A 89 -10.38 -10.68 -1.95
CA ASN A 89 -11.74 -11.20 -1.85
C ASN A 89 -12.28 -11.16 -0.41
N GLY A 90 -11.53 -10.54 0.52
CA GLY A 90 -11.84 -10.47 1.95
C GLY A 90 -11.14 -11.53 2.80
N THR A 91 -10.54 -12.55 2.17
CA THR A 91 -9.84 -13.64 2.88
C THR A 91 -8.47 -13.95 2.27
N SER A 92 -8.29 -13.69 0.98
CA SER A 92 -7.06 -13.89 0.22
C SER A 92 -6.91 -12.85 -0.87
N TRP A 93 -5.72 -12.80 -1.45
CA TRP A 93 -5.44 -12.06 -2.68
C TRP A 93 -5.52 -13.00 -3.87
N VAL A 94 -6.10 -12.52 -4.96
CA VAL A 94 -6.24 -13.25 -6.22
C VAL A 94 -5.62 -12.41 -7.32
N ALA A 95 -4.78 -13.05 -8.14
CA ALA A 95 -4.21 -12.40 -9.31
C ALA A 95 -5.34 -11.94 -10.25
N VAL A 96 -5.22 -10.74 -10.79
CA VAL A 96 -6.21 -10.14 -11.68
C VAL A 96 -5.56 -9.63 -12.96
N SER A 97 -6.30 -9.70 -14.06
CA SER A 97 -5.85 -9.21 -15.36
C SER A 97 -6.10 -7.72 -15.58
N THR A 98 -6.70 -7.03 -14.61
CA THR A 98 -7.04 -5.61 -14.73
C THR A 98 -6.64 -4.86 -13.47
N ARG A 99 -6.23 -3.59 -13.62
CA ARG A 99 -5.95 -2.66 -12.51
C ARG A 99 -7.20 -1.91 -12.00
N LYS A 100 -8.38 -2.27 -12.53
CA LYS A 100 -9.66 -1.74 -12.06
C LYS A 100 -10.01 -2.38 -10.72
N ARG A 101 -10.47 -1.59 -9.78
CA ARG A 101 -10.88 -2.05 -8.45
C ARG A 101 -12.17 -1.38 -8.03
N LYS A 102 -13.06 -2.15 -7.42
CA LYS A 102 -14.29 -1.64 -6.82
C LYS A 102 -14.01 -1.18 -5.40
N VAL A 103 -14.43 0.03 -5.09
CA VAL A 103 -14.39 0.63 -3.75
C VAL A 103 -15.48 -0.01 -2.90
N GLN A 104 -15.14 -0.53 -1.73
CA GLN A 104 -16.05 -1.32 -0.87
C GLN A 104 -16.52 -0.55 0.36
N TYR A 105 -15.65 0.28 0.92
CA TYR A 105 -15.93 1.27 1.96
C TYR A 105 -15.80 2.67 1.38
N ALA A 106 -16.00 3.75 2.13
CA ALA A 106 -15.72 5.08 1.60
C ALA A 106 -14.20 5.37 1.58
N THR A 107 -13.70 6.06 0.56
CA THR A 107 -12.36 6.66 0.52
C THR A 107 -12.45 8.02 -0.20
N ARG A 108 -11.31 8.67 -0.46
CA ARG A 108 -11.20 9.95 -1.15
C ARG A 108 -10.14 9.88 -2.23
N ALA A 109 -10.41 10.56 -3.34
CA ALA A 109 -9.44 10.80 -4.40
C ALA A 109 -8.85 12.20 -4.26
N TYR A 110 -7.58 12.33 -4.62
CA TYR A 110 -6.79 13.55 -4.57
C TYR A 110 -6.01 13.73 -5.87
N TYR A 111 -5.75 14.98 -6.22
CA TYR A 111 -4.80 15.32 -7.28
C TYR A 111 -3.35 15.23 -6.76
N ALA A 112 -2.38 15.32 -7.68
CA ALA A 112 -0.95 15.23 -7.34
C ALA A 112 -0.47 16.31 -6.37
N ASP A 113 -1.10 17.48 -6.39
CA ASP A 113 -0.84 18.60 -5.46
C ASP A 113 -1.44 18.38 -4.05
N GLY A 114 -2.15 17.26 -3.84
CA GLY A 114 -2.81 16.93 -2.58
C GLY A 114 -4.19 17.56 -2.41
N SER A 115 -4.67 18.38 -3.35
CA SER A 115 -6.03 18.91 -3.32
C SER A 115 -7.05 17.79 -3.53
N LYS A 116 -8.18 17.87 -2.81
CA LYS A 116 -9.23 16.86 -2.89
C LYS A 116 -9.90 16.90 -4.27
N CYS A 117 -9.94 15.75 -4.94
CA CYS A 117 -10.65 15.58 -6.21
C CYS A 117 -12.14 15.28 -5.95
N CYS A 118 -12.43 14.19 -5.24
CA CYS A 118 -13.80 13.78 -4.91
C CYS A 118 -13.83 12.75 -3.78
N ASP A 119 -15.00 12.62 -3.14
CA ASP A 119 -15.27 11.47 -2.28
C ASP A 119 -15.63 10.25 -3.14
N LEU A 120 -15.18 9.08 -2.71
CA LEU A 120 -15.44 7.80 -3.36
C LEU A 120 -16.21 6.92 -2.37
N PRO A 121 -17.55 6.97 -2.35
CA PRO A 121 -18.35 6.04 -1.56
C PRO A 121 -18.22 4.60 -2.08
N ALA A 122 -18.67 3.64 -1.27
CA ALA A 122 -18.79 2.24 -1.67
C ALA A 122 -19.53 2.12 -3.02
N GLY A 123 -19.08 1.22 -3.89
CA GLY A 123 -19.58 1.06 -5.25
C GLY A 123 -18.88 1.92 -6.30
N SER A 124 -18.04 2.88 -5.90
CA SER A 124 -17.13 3.59 -6.80
C SER A 124 -16.08 2.65 -7.40
N TYR A 125 -15.35 3.11 -8.42
CA TYR A 125 -14.24 2.38 -9.01
C TYR A 125 -12.99 3.26 -9.08
N VAL A 126 -11.84 2.61 -9.01
CA VAL A 126 -10.55 3.24 -9.31
C VAL A 126 -9.76 2.35 -10.25
N TRP A 127 -8.81 2.95 -10.93
CA TRP A 127 -7.83 2.28 -11.77
C TRP A 127 -6.45 2.60 -11.23
N LEU A 128 -5.77 1.59 -10.73
CA LEU A 128 -4.43 1.72 -10.16
C LEU A 128 -3.40 1.96 -11.27
N THR A 129 -2.33 2.69 -10.96
CA THR A 129 -1.16 2.72 -11.84
C THR A 129 -0.41 1.38 -11.78
N ALA A 130 0.44 1.08 -12.76
CA ALA A 130 1.18 -0.18 -12.80
C ALA A 130 2.06 -0.39 -11.55
N ASN A 131 2.71 0.67 -11.06
CA ASN A 131 3.64 0.56 -9.94
C ASN A 131 3.00 0.88 -8.58
N CYS A 132 1.72 1.24 -8.53
CA CYS A 132 1.02 1.64 -7.30
C CYS A 132 1.88 2.47 -6.34
N THR A 133 2.47 3.55 -6.81
CA THR A 133 3.44 4.29 -5.99
C THR A 133 2.77 4.94 -4.78
N ARG A 134 3.49 4.93 -3.66
CA ARG A 134 3.09 5.66 -2.46
C ARG A 134 3.23 7.17 -2.67
N GLY A 135 2.33 7.97 -2.10
CA GLY A 135 2.48 9.42 -2.06
C GLY A 135 3.69 9.85 -1.20
N GLN A 136 4.49 10.80 -1.69
CA GLN A 136 5.68 11.29 -0.98
C GLN A 136 5.31 12.04 0.30
N SER A 137 4.42 13.04 0.20
CA SER A 137 3.97 13.85 1.34
C SER A 137 2.80 13.23 2.11
N ASN A 138 2.08 12.30 1.47
CA ASN A 138 0.95 11.58 2.07
C ASN A 138 1.21 10.07 1.99
N LYS A 139 1.79 9.53 3.05
CA LYS A 139 2.30 8.15 3.10
C LYS A 139 1.22 7.07 2.94
N ASN A 140 -0.05 7.44 3.08
CA ASN A 140 -1.18 6.52 2.98
C ASN A 140 -1.76 6.46 1.55
N TYR A 141 -1.20 7.25 0.63
CA TYR A 141 -1.74 7.38 -0.72
C TYR A 141 -1.25 6.27 -1.63
N CYS A 142 -2.13 5.83 -2.54
CA CYS A 142 -1.81 4.94 -3.65
C CYS A 142 -2.14 5.63 -4.97
N ALA A 143 -1.21 5.59 -5.91
CA ALA A 143 -1.36 6.20 -7.22
C ALA A 143 -2.47 5.54 -8.06
N VAL A 144 -3.26 6.37 -8.73
CA VAL A 144 -4.34 5.96 -9.64
C VAL A 144 -4.29 6.77 -10.93
N GLU A 145 -4.64 6.15 -12.04
CA GLU A 145 -4.78 6.80 -13.35
C GLU A 145 -6.18 7.41 -13.55
N LYS A 146 -7.19 6.82 -12.91
CA LYS A 146 -8.60 7.18 -13.10
C LYS A 146 -9.44 6.77 -11.90
N VAL A 147 -10.51 7.52 -11.63
CA VAL A 147 -11.57 7.14 -10.69
C VAL A 147 -12.95 7.35 -11.31
N GLN A 148 -13.94 6.61 -10.83
CA GLN A 148 -15.34 6.75 -11.17
C GLN A 148 -16.17 6.68 -9.89
N THR A 149 -16.96 7.72 -9.60
CA THR A 149 -17.84 7.72 -8.43
C THR A 149 -18.97 6.71 -8.59
N ALA A 150 -19.59 6.29 -7.48
CA ALA A 150 -20.75 5.41 -7.52
C ALA A 150 -21.92 5.97 -8.36
N ALA A 151 -22.02 7.29 -8.48
CA ALA A 151 -22.99 7.98 -9.35
C ALA A 151 -22.59 7.99 -10.84
N GLY A 152 -21.46 7.40 -11.21
CA GLY A 152 -21.01 7.24 -12.59
C GLY A 152 -20.09 8.34 -13.12
N LYS A 153 -19.84 9.41 -12.34
CA LYS A 153 -18.94 10.49 -12.76
C LYS A 153 -17.49 10.03 -12.77
N THR A 154 -16.80 10.23 -13.90
CA THR A 154 -15.41 9.78 -14.10
C THR A 154 -14.43 10.95 -14.06
N TYR A 155 -13.26 10.71 -13.48
CA TYR A 155 -12.14 11.64 -13.44
C TYR A 155 -10.88 10.90 -13.88
N THR A 156 -10.24 11.40 -14.94
CA THR A 156 -8.95 10.89 -15.44
C THR A 156 -7.86 11.90 -15.05
N PHE A 157 -6.74 11.42 -14.51
CA PHE A 157 -5.67 12.29 -14.04
C PHE A 157 -4.60 12.46 -15.12
N SER A 158 -4.07 13.68 -15.26
CA SER A 158 -2.83 13.92 -16.01
C SER A 158 -1.65 13.56 -15.11
N GLY A 159 -0.91 12.51 -15.45
CA GLY A 159 0.06 11.89 -14.53
C GLY A 159 -0.63 10.93 -13.55
N CYS A 160 -0.44 11.13 -12.24
CA CYS A 160 -1.07 10.31 -11.20
C CYS A 160 -2.03 11.15 -10.35
N GLY A 161 -3.24 10.63 -10.13
CA GLY A 161 -4.03 10.97 -8.95
C GLY A 161 -3.70 10.02 -7.80
N PHE A 162 -4.31 10.22 -6.64
CA PHE A 162 -4.10 9.38 -5.47
C PHE A 162 -5.39 9.04 -4.75
N ILE A 163 -5.42 7.88 -4.11
CA ILE A 163 -6.46 7.52 -3.13
C ILE A 163 -5.84 7.25 -1.77
N ASP A 164 -6.58 7.56 -0.71
CA ASP A 164 -6.16 7.24 0.66
C ASP A 164 -6.54 5.78 1.01
N LEU A 165 -5.53 4.94 1.21
CA LEU A 165 -5.72 3.53 1.57
C LEU A 165 -6.05 3.31 3.05
N THR A 166 -6.01 4.35 3.88
CA THR A 166 -6.24 4.26 5.33
C THR A 166 -7.49 5.00 5.80
N TYR A 167 -8.26 5.56 4.86
CA TYR A 167 -9.38 6.44 5.16
C TYR A 167 -10.39 5.78 6.13
N GLY A 168 -10.77 6.51 7.19
CA GLY A 168 -11.66 5.99 8.23
C GLY A 168 -11.00 4.96 9.16
N GLY A 169 -9.67 4.91 9.22
CA GLY A 169 -8.91 4.06 10.14
C GLY A 169 -8.89 2.59 9.75
N ARG A 170 -8.93 2.28 8.45
CA ARG A 170 -8.91 0.90 7.92
C ARG A 170 -7.99 0.85 6.71
N TRP A 171 -7.09 -0.13 6.66
CA TRP A 171 -6.37 -0.47 5.44
C TRP A 171 -7.28 -1.00 4.34
N VAL A 172 -6.91 -0.53 3.16
CA VAL A 172 -7.27 -0.86 1.79
C VAL A 172 -8.77 -0.82 1.50
N ASN A 173 -9.11 -0.15 0.40
CA ASN A 173 -10.48 0.03 -0.03
C ASN A 173 -10.62 -0.09 -1.56
N VAL A 174 -10.02 -1.13 -2.11
CA VAL A 174 -10.01 -1.38 -3.54
C VAL A 174 -9.96 -2.87 -3.84
N GLY A 175 -11.13 -3.48 -4.00
CA GLY A 175 -11.29 -4.93 -4.08
C GLY A 175 -11.30 -5.57 -2.70
N SER A 176 -12.51 -5.75 -2.16
CA SER A 176 -12.88 -6.50 -0.94
C SER A 176 -11.78 -6.67 0.10
N ILE A 177 -11.48 -5.63 0.88
CA ILE A 177 -10.55 -5.77 2.01
C ILE A 177 -11.33 -5.85 3.30
N LEU A 178 -11.18 -6.99 3.96
CA LEU A 178 -11.30 -7.09 5.40
C LEU A 178 -9.86 -7.09 5.94
N LEU A 179 -9.54 -6.04 6.67
CA LEU A 179 -8.38 -6.02 7.54
C LEU A 179 -8.57 -6.91 8.75
N ARG A 180 -7.43 -7.29 9.35
CA ARG A 180 -7.25 -7.66 10.76
C ARG A 180 -8.57 -7.88 11.50
N LYS A 181 -8.91 -9.16 11.73
CA LYS A 181 -9.65 -9.47 12.95
C LYS A 181 -8.88 -8.80 14.10
N ALA A 182 -9.56 -7.93 14.84
CA ALA A 182 -9.12 -7.56 16.17
C ALA A 182 -8.90 -8.85 16.99
#